data_AF-M0ZQ58-F1
#
_entry.id   AF-M0ZQ58-F1
#
_cell.length_a   1.000
_cell.length_b   1.000
_cell.length_c   1.000
_cell.angle_alpha   90.00
_cell.angle_beta   90.00
_cell.angle_gamma   90.00
#
_symmetry.space_group_name_H-M   'P 1'
#
loop_
_entity.id
_entity.type
_entity.pdbx_description
1 polymer ?
#
loop_
_entity_poly.entity_id
_entity_poly.type
_entity_poly.pdbx_seq_one_letter_code
_entity_poly.pdbx_strand_id
1 'polypeptide(L)'
;MAAVAHPRFDANEVELFSGKIGIFLFVVKEPAKRNSKNRTTKAIKTKLILSETKDITRACLIEKVLPAIRSKWPASTSSAPIFIQQDNARPHIGVNDLEFMEAAQRDGFDIKLCFQPPNSPDLNVLDLGF
;
A
#
# COMPACT_ATOMS: atom_id res chain seq x y z
N MET A 1 3.32 2.77 5.26
CA MET A 1 2.03 2.18 4.82
C MET A 1 2.07 0.67 4.98
N ALA A 2 1.05 0.06 5.57
CA ALA A 2 0.88 -1.39 5.60
C ALA A 2 -0.36 -1.76 4.80
N ALA A 3 -0.33 -2.93 4.15
CA ALA A 3 -1.46 -3.48 3.42
C ALA A 3 -1.67 -4.94 3.82
N VAL A 4 -2.89 -5.26 4.19
CA VAL A 4 -3.34 -6.59 4.58
C VAL A 4 -4.74 -6.82 4.02
N ALA A 5 -5.05 -8.07 3.72
CA ALA A 5 -6.35 -8.55 3.32
C ALA A 5 -6.80 -9.67 4.26
N HIS A 6 -8.07 -10.04 4.19
CA HIS A 6 -8.58 -11.16 4.97
C HIS A 6 -7.89 -12.48 4.55
N PRO A 7 -7.31 -13.25 5.48
CA PRO A 7 -6.74 -14.55 5.18
C PRO A 7 -7.80 -15.51 4.63
N ARG A 8 -7.40 -16.49 3.82
CA ARG A 8 -8.33 -17.48 3.25
C ARG A 8 -7.78 -18.87 3.48
N PHE A 9 -8.68 -19.77 3.85
CA PHE A 9 -8.40 -21.15 4.15
C PHE A 9 -9.29 -22.05 3.29
N ASP A 10 -8.84 -23.26 3.02
CA ASP A 10 -9.70 -24.29 2.40
C ASP A 10 -10.64 -24.92 3.44
N ALA A 11 -11.44 -25.90 3.00
CA ALA A 11 -12.38 -26.60 3.88
C ALA A 11 -11.71 -27.42 5.00
N ASN A 12 -10.40 -27.65 4.91
CA ASN A 12 -9.59 -28.39 5.89
C ASN A 12 -8.73 -27.44 6.75
N GLU A 13 -9.03 -26.14 6.76
CA GLU A 13 -8.29 -25.10 7.47
C GLU A 13 -6.84 -24.91 7.02
N VAL A 14 -6.50 -25.35 5.80
CA VAL A 14 -5.17 -25.10 5.21
C VAL A 14 -5.13 -23.70 4.60
N GLU A 15 -4.10 -22.92 4.96
CA GLU A 15 -3.92 -21.55 4.47
C GLU A 15 -3.72 -21.53 2.95
N LEU A 16 -4.68 -20.93 2.24
CA LEU A 16 -4.60 -20.67 0.79
C LEU A 16 -4.01 -19.28 0.51
N PHE A 17 -4.26 -18.34 1.41
CA PHE A 17 -3.80 -16.97 1.30
C PHE A 17 -3.67 -16.33 2.68
N SER A 18 -2.46 -15.97 3.07
CA SER A 18 -2.20 -15.34 4.37
C SER A 18 -2.80 -13.94 4.55
N GLY A 19 -3.26 -13.29 3.48
CA GLY A 19 -3.69 -11.89 3.52
C GLY A 19 -2.55 -10.87 3.58
N LYS A 20 -1.30 -11.29 3.77
CA LYS A 20 -0.15 -10.38 3.97
C LYS A 20 0.35 -9.80 2.65
N ILE A 21 -0.07 -8.58 2.32
CA ILE A 21 0.38 -7.88 1.10
C ILE A 21 1.77 -7.27 1.31
N GLY A 22 1.96 -6.45 2.34
CA GLY A 22 3.29 -5.92 2.65
C GLY A 22 3.31 -4.69 3.55
N ILE A 23 4.53 -4.29 3.91
CA ILE A 23 4.83 -3.05 4.63
C ILE A 23 5.77 -2.22 3.76
N PHE A 24 5.35 -0.99 3.47
CA PHE A 24 6.01 -0.08 2.55
C PHE A 24 6.47 1.17 3.30
N LEU A 25 7.79 1.34 3.34
CA LEU A 25 8.44 2.48 3.98
C LEU A 25 8.39 3.72 3.09
N PHE A 26 8.12 4.87 3.71
CA PHE A 26 8.20 6.20 3.10
C PHE A 26 9.62 6.75 3.23
N VAL A 27 10.46 6.42 2.25
CA VAL A 27 11.87 6.83 2.24
C VAL A 27 12.25 7.56 0.95
N VAL A 28 13.04 8.63 1.07
CA VAL A 28 13.67 9.33 -0.06
C VAL A 28 15.16 9.00 -0.05
N LYS A 29 15.68 8.65 -1.23
CA LYS A 29 17.12 8.44 -1.44
C LYS A 29 17.73 9.75 -1.93
N GLU A 30 18.44 10.46 -1.07
CA GLU A 30 19.16 11.69 -1.44
C GLU A 30 20.67 11.47 -1.47
N PRO A 31 21.41 12.03 -2.44
CA PRO A 31 22.86 12.00 -2.40
C PRO A 31 23.39 12.78 -1.17
N ALA A 32 24.41 12.24 -0.51
CA ALA A 32 25.04 12.89 0.62
C ALA A 32 25.63 14.26 0.24
N LYS A 33 25.11 15.32 0.86
CA LYS A 33 25.50 16.72 0.61
C LYS A 33 26.85 17.13 1.22
N ARG A 34 27.36 16.41 2.22
CA ARG A 34 28.66 16.68 2.86
C ARG A 34 29.49 15.42 2.93
N ASN A 35 30.78 15.58 2.68
CA ASN A 35 31.79 14.56 2.91
C ASN A 35 32.01 14.42 4.42
N SER A 36 32.10 13.19 4.93
CA SER A 36 32.51 12.95 6.31
C SER A 36 33.50 11.80 6.37
N LYS A 37 34.24 11.67 7.48
CA LYS A 37 35.21 10.57 7.67
C LYS A 37 34.62 9.18 7.41
N ASN A 38 33.31 9.01 7.61
CA ASN A 38 32.62 7.74 7.43
C ASN A 38 31.85 7.64 6.10
N ARG A 39 31.97 8.62 5.19
CA ARG A 39 31.12 8.68 3.99
C ARG A 39 31.66 9.56 2.87
N THR A 40 31.89 8.94 1.71
CA THR A 40 32.25 9.60 0.46
C THR A 40 31.10 10.44 -0.10
N THR A 41 31.43 11.65 -0.60
CA THR A 41 30.53 12.50 -1.39
C THR A 41 29.86 11.68 -2.51
N LYS A 42 28.55 11.87 -2.72
CA LYS A 42 27.65 11.11 -3.65
C LYS A 42 27.09 9.77 -3.15
N ALA A 43 27.49 9.25 -1.99
CA ALA A 43 26.82 8.06 -1.44
C ALA A 43 25.32 8.33 -1.18
N ILE A 44 24.44 7.44 -1.62
CA ILE A 44 22.96 7.57 -1.48
C ILE A 44 22.56 7.44 -0.01
N LYS A 45 21.88 8.45 0.56
CA LYS A 45 21.35 8.45 1.92
C LYS A 45 19.86 8.23 1.87
N THR A 46 19.40 7.17 2.49
CA THR A 46 17.99 6.98 2.78
C THR A 46 17.61 7.95 3.91
N LYS A 47 16.72 8.90 3.62
CA LYS A 47 16.08 9.77 4.59
C LYS A 47 14.62 9.36 4.72
N LEU A 48 14.11 9.36 5.94
CA LEU A 48 12.69 9.19 6.17
C LEU A 48 11.94 10.43 5.68
N ILE A 49 10.82 10.22 5.01
CA ILE A 49 9.88 11.30 4.70
C ILE A 49 9.23 11.73 6.02
N LEU A 50 9.40 13.00 6.41
CA LEU A 50 8.87 13.51 7.67
C LEU A 50 7.40 13.93 7.59
N SER A 51 6.85 14.11 6.38
CA SER A 51 5.47 14.50 6.15
C SER A 51 4.89 13.69 5.01
N GLU A 52 3.83 12.94 5.30
CA GLU A 52 3.05 12.24 4.30
C GLU A 52 2.21 13.27 3.52
N THR A 53 2.37 13.29 2.20
CA THR A 53 1.56 14.10 1.29
C THR A 53 0.73 13.18 0.40
N LYS A 54 -0.34 13.72 -0.21
CA LYS A 54 -1.18 12.97 -1.17
C LYS A 54 -0.36 12.35 -2.30
N ASP A 55 0.64 13.06 -2.81
CA ASP A 55 1.49 12.57 -3.90
C ASP A 55 2.38 11.41 -3.46
N ILE A 56 2.91 11.47 -2.23
CA ILE A 56 3.73 10.39 -1.66
C ILE A 56 2.87 9.15 -1.40
N THR A 57 1.64 9.34 -0.89
CA THR A 57 0.65 8.28 -0.72
C THR A 57 0.29 7.64 -2.06
N ARG A 58 0.00 8.47 -3.08
CA ARG A 58 -0.31 8.01 -4.45
C ARG A 58 0.82 7.18 -5.03
N ALA A 59 2.04 7.72 -5.02
CA ALA A 59 3.21 7.03 -5.55
C ALA A 59 3.42 5.68 -4.82
N CYS A 60 3.26 5.64 -3.49
CA CYS A 60 3.37 4.39 -2.75
C CYS A 60 2.28 3.37 -3.15
N LEU A 61 1.03 3.81 -3.33
CA LEU A 61 -0.06 2.95 -3.79
C LEU A 61 0.24 2.36 -5.18
N ILE A 62 0.62 3.22 -6.13
CA ILE A 62 0.84 2.83 -7.53
C ILE A 62 2.10 2.00 -7.70
N GLU A 63 3.22 2.43 -7.14
CA GLU A 63 4.54 1.83 -7.39
C GLU A 63 4.81 0.61 -6.51
N LYS A 64 4.13 0.48 -5.37
CA LYS A 64 4.45 -0.57 -4.39
C LYS A 64 3.24 -1.44 -4.05
N VAL A 65 2.09 -0.85 -3.73
CA VAL A 65 0.92 -1.62 -3.29
C VAL A 65 0.28 -2.38 -4.43
N LEU A 66 -0.02 -1.74 -5.57
CA LEU A 66 -0.65 -2.40 -6.72
C LEU A 66 0.19 -3.59 -7.23
N PRO A 67 1.52 -3.48 -7.44
CA PRO A 67 2.33 -4.63 -7.85
C PRO A 67 2.33 -5.76 -6.81
N ALA A 68 2.37 -5.42 -5.52
CA ALA A 68 2.33 -6.42 -4.46
C ALA A 68 0.99 -7.17 -4.41
N ILE A 69 -0.13 -6.46 -4.63
CA ILE A 69 -1.45 -7.10 -4.76
C ILE A 69 -1.42 -8.05 -5.95
N ARG A 70 -1.05 -7.58 -7.15
CA ARG A 70 -1.02 -8.42 -8.35
C ARG A 70 -0.15 -9.67 -8.20
N SER A 71 0.98 -9.54 -7.52
CA SER A 71 1.90 -10.66 -7.29
C SER A 71 1.38 -11.68 -6.28
N LYS A 72 0.55 -11.28 -5.30
CA LYS A 72 0.16 -12.12 -4.16
C LYS A 72 -1.31 -12.50 -4.17
N TRP A 73 -2.14 -11.83 -4.96
CA TRP A 73 -3.58 -12.05 -4.95
C TRP A 73 -3.93 -13.43 -5.49
N PRO A 74 -4.84 -14.18 -4.85
CA PRO A 74 -5.23 -15.51 -5.31
C PRO A 74 -5.89 -15.44 -6.71
N ALA A 75 -5.34 -16.19 -7.66
CA ALA A 75 -5.84 -16.25 -9.04
C ALA A 75 -7.31 -16.66 -9.13
N SER A 76 -7.77 -17.54 -8.22
CA SER A 76 -9.17 -18.00 -8.12
C SER A 76 -10.19 -16.87 -7.89
N THR A 77 -9.74 -15.70 -7.46
CA THR A 77 -10.58 -14.52 -7.18
C THR A 77 -10.12 -13.26 -7.91
N SER A 78 -9.22 -13.41 -8.88
CA SER A 78 -8.65 -12.28 -9.63
C SER A 78 -9.70 -11.55 -10.49
N SER A 79 -10.80 -12.22 -10.86
CA SER A 79 -11.92 -11.64 -11.61
C SER A 79 -12.89 -10.82 -10.76
N ALA A 80 -12.81 -10.91 -9.43
CA ALA A 80 -13.66 -10.14 -8.53
C ALA A 80 -13.03 -8.77 -8.21
N PRO A 81 -13.85 -7.73 -7.99
CA PRO A 81 -13.32 -6.42 -7.59
C PRO A 81 -12.55 -6.51 -6.27
N ILE A 82 -11.39 -5.86 -6.21
CA ILE A 82 -10.57 -5.72 -5.02
C ILE A 82 -10.73 -4.31 -4.48
N PHE A 83 -11.18 -4.18 -3.23
CA PHE A 83 -11.32 -2.88 -2.57
C PHE A 83 -10.14 -2.65 -1.62
N ILE A 84 -9.39 -1.57 -1.85
CA ILE A 84 -8.41 -1.05 -0.91
C ILE A 84 -9.12 -0.02 -0.05
N GLN A 85 -9.27 -0.36 1.22
CA GLN A 85 -9.86 0.52 2.22
C GLN A 85 -8.77 1.41 2.84
N GLN A 86 -9.00 2.72 2.84
CA GLN A 86 -8.16 3.70 3.56
C GLN A 86 -9.01 4.43 4.62
N ASP A 87 -8.36 4.92 5.67
CA ASP A 87 -9.01 5.82 6.61
C ASP A 87 -9.21 7.22 5.96
N ASN A 88 -9.89 8.12 6.67
CA ASN A 88 -10.16 9.49 6.19
C ASN A 88 -9.04 10.50 6.54
N ALA A 89 -7.80 10.05 6.79
CA ALA A 89 -6.70 10.95 7.11
C ALA A 89 -6.36 11.86 5.92
N ARG A 90 -5.91 13.08 6.25
CA ARG A 90 -5.60 14.15 5.28
C ARG A 90 -4.63 13.76 4.14
N PRO A 91 -3.61 12.90 4.31
CA PRO A 91 -2.69 12.55 3.24
C PRO A 91 -3.24 11.48 2.27
N HIS A 92 -4.47 10.99 2.45
CA HIS A 92 -5.07 10.04 1.51
C HIS A 92 -5.58 10.70 0.23
N ILE A 93 -5.46 9.97 -0.87
CA ILE A 93 -5.96 10.40 -2.18
C ILE A 93 -7.47 10.18 -2.27
N GLY A 94 -8.13 10.91 -3.17
CA GLY A 94 -9.54 10.68 -3.45
C GLY A 94 -9.78 9.29 -4.03
N VAL A 95 -10.94 8.69 -3.76
CA VAL A 95 -11.35 7.42 -4.36
C VAL A 95 -11.37 7.45 -5.91
N ASN A 96 -11.52 8.65 -6.49
CA ASN A 96 -11.53 8.90 -7.93
C ASN A 96 -10.22 9.55 -8.42
N ASP A 97 -9.10 9.32 -7.74
CA ASP A 97 -7.78 9.80 -8.19
C ASP A 97 -7.43 9.18 -9.54
N LEU A 98 -7.28 10.01 -10.58
CA LEU A 98 -7.18 9.56 -11.97
C LEU A 98 -5.94 8.69 -12.21
N GLU A 99 -4.78 9.14 -11.73
CA GLU A 99 -3.51 8.41 -11.85
C GLU A 99 -3.60 7.03 -11.17
N PHE A 100 -4.22 6.96 -9.99
CA PHE A 100 -4.45 5.68 -9.33
C PHE A 100 -5.39 4.79 -10.14
N MET A 101 -6.54 5.29 -10.60
CA MET A 101 -7.52 4.49 -11.35
C MET A 101 -6.92 3.90 -12.62
N GLU A 102 -6.18 4.70 -13.38
CA GLU A 102 -5.48 4.25 -14.60
C GLU A 102 -4.46 3.16 -14.28
N ALA A 103 -3.70 3.32 -13.19
CA ALA A 103 -2.75 2.31 -12.76
C ALA A 103 -3.44 1.03 -12.28
N ALA A 104 -4.55 1.16 -11.56
CA ALA A 104 -5.29 0.08 -10.90
C ALA A 104 -5.93 -0.89 -11.90
N GLN A 105 -6.44 -0.38 -13.02
CA GLN A 105 -7.12 -1.17 -14.07
C GLN A 105 -6.17 -1.97 -14.98
N ARG A 106 -4.85 -1.85 -14.81
CA ARG A 106 -3.88 -2.63 -15.59
C ARG A 106 -3.89 -4.10 -15.19
N ASP A 107 -3.42 -4.94 -16.12
CA ASP A 107 -3.18 -6.37 -15.92
C ASP A 107 -4.44 -7.21 -15.62
N GLY A 108 -5.62 -6.71 -16.00
CA GLY A 108 -6.90 -7.44 -15.87
C GLY A 108 -7.48 -7.44 -14.45
N PHE A 109 -6.92 -6.66 -13.53
CA PHE A 109 -7.45 -6.48 -12.18
C PHE A 109 -8.43 -5.31 -12.10
N ASP A 110 -9.52 -5.49 -11.35
CA ASP A 110 -10.45 -4.41 -10.98
C ASP A 110 -10.19 -3.96 -9.53
N ILE A 111 -9.19 -3.08 -9.33
CA ILE A 111 -8.82 -2.57 -8.00
C ILE A 111 -9.41 -1.17 -7.79
N LYS A 112 -10.11 -0.96 -6.67
CA LYS A 112 -10.79 0.30 -6.33
C LYS A 112 -10.38 0.78 -4.94
N LEU A 113 -10.38 2.10 -4.74
CA LEU A 113 -10.25 2.70 -3.42
C LEU A 113 -11.63 2.92 -2.81
N CYS A 114 -11.73 2.70 -1.50
CA CYS A 114 -12.87 3.12 -0.70
C CYS A 114 -12.39 3.75 0.61
N PHE A 115 -13.19 4.67 1.13
CA PHE A 115 -12.95 5.25 2.44
C PHE A 115 -13.69 4.46 3.52
N GLN A 116 -13.12 4.47 4.73
CA GLN A 116 -13.85 4.05 5.92
C GLN A 116 -15.08 4.93 6.16
N PRO A 117 -16.17 4.34 6.68
CA PRO A 117 -17.24 5.11 7.27
C PRO A 117 -16.70 6.01 8.40
N PRO A 118 -17.14 7.28 8.52
CA PRO A 118 -16.68 8.16 9.58
C PRO A 118 -16.90 7.55 10.98
N ASN A 119 -15.94 7.74 11.89
CA ASN A 119 -16.00 7.28 13.30
C ASN A 119 -16.23 5.77 13.49
N SER A 120 -15.74 4.92 12.58
CA SER A 120 -15.89 3.46 12.67
C SER A 120 -14.54 2.76 12.86
N PRO A 121 -13.85 2.94 14.01
CA PRO A 121 -12.57 2.28 14.28
C PRO A 121 -12.70 0.75 14.27
N ASP A 122 -13.89 0.23 14.60
CA ASP A 122 -14.22 -1.19 14.58
C ASP A 122 -14.28 -1.80 13.17
N LEU A 123 -14.06 -1.01 12.11
CA LEU A 123 -14.03 -1.46 10.73
C LEU A 123 -12.63 -1.39 10.11
N ASN A 124 -11.61 -1.01 10.89
CA ASN A 124 -10.23 -1.04 10.44
C ASN A 124 -9.54 -2.35 10.85
N VAL A 125 -9.34 -3.24 9.88
CA VAL A 125 -8.58 -4.48 10.08
C VAL A 125 -7.16 -4.21 10.63
N LEU A 126 -6.59 -3.03 10.39
CA LEU A 126 -5.28 -2.64 10.93
C LEU A 126 -5.31 -2.15 12.38
N ASP A 127 -6.44 -1.62 12.87
CA ASP A 127 -6.56 -1.12 14.26
C ASP A 127 -7.09 -2.18 15.22
N LEU A 128 -7.71 -3.24 14.69
CA LEU A 128 -8.39 -4.27 15.48
C LEU A 128 -7.49 -5.32 16.14
N GLY A 129 -6.16 -5.21 16.02
CA GLY A 129 -5.19 -6.00 16.78
C GLY A 129 -5.58 -7.46 17.02
N PHE A 130 -5.56 -8.30 15.97
CA PHE A 130 -5.69 -9.76 16.10
C PHE A 130 -4.40 -10.41 16.59
#